data_AF-A0A9Q4C889-F1
#
_entry.id   AF-A0A9Q4C889-F1
#
_cell.length_a   1.000
_cell.length_b   1.000
_cell.length_c   1.000
_cell.angle_alpha   90.00
_cell.angle_beta   90.00
_cell.angle_gamma   90.00
#
_symmetry.space_group_name_H-M   'P 1'
#
loop_
_entity.id
_entity.type
_entity.pdbx_description
1 polymer ?
#
loop_
_entity_poly.entity_id
_entity_poly.type
_entity_poly.pdbx_seq_one_letter_code
_entity_poly.pdbx_strand_id
1 'polypeptide(L)'
;MSRATGSYAGILALSLILALVAGVLSGGLRPVYTGRVMEDASVILVSPGSQEFDTWLGMITGSSILAIVVALIAFFRAPELLGPRMLAWVTFCSLLGAFTIVGISDVVAHLVHPVPAGDALEIGEEYAFVPQVTLHWGVVIAPYLALLTYWSAAVLIRPGRSPVPEEGTGDPVPTIPGSAV
;
A
#
# COMPACT_ATOMS: atom_id res chain seq x y z
N MET A 1 -23.16 -13.19 13.25
CA MET A 1 -22.08 -13.07 12.24
C MET A 1 -20.97 -14.06 12.61
N SER A 2 -20.41 -14.79 11.65
CA SER A 2 -19.27 -15.67 11.94
C SER A 2 -18.03 -14.81 12.22
N ARG A 3 -17.13 -15.28 13.10
CA ARG A 3 -15.88 -14.56 13.44
C ARG A 3 -15.05 -14.23 12.19
N ALA A 4 -15.07 -15.12 11.20
CA ALA A 4 -14.40 -14.93 9.91
C ALA A 4 -14.91 -13.69 9.16
N THR A 5 -16.22 -13.49 9.06
CA THR A 5 -16.80 -12.30 8.41
C THR A 5 -16.40 -11.02 9.13
N GLY A 6 -16.33 -11.05 10.47
CA GLY A 6 -15.83 -9.93 11.26
C GLY A 6 -14.37 -9.56 10.94
N SER A 7 -13.50 -10.56 10.78
CA SER A 7 -12.09 -10.33 10.43
C SER A 7 -11.92 -9.73 9.03
N TYR A 8 -12.67 -10.20 8.03
CA TYR A 8 -12.63 -9.63 6.67
C TYR A 8 -13.08 -8.16 6.65
N ALA A 9 -14.19 -7.86 7.34
CA ALA A 9 -14.70 -6.49 7.46
C ALA A 9 -13.74 -5.59 8.25
N GLY A 10 -13.12 -6.11 9.32
CA GLY A 10 -12.14 -5.37 10.12
C GLY A 10 -10.89 -4.98 9.33
N ILE A 11 -10.37 -5.89 8.50
CA ILE A 11 -9.21 -5.61 7.62
C ILE A 11 -9.58 -4.54 6.59
N LEU A 12 -10.77 -4.65 5.98
CA LEU A 12 -11.24 -3.64 5.03
C LEU A 12 -11.36 -2.27 5.71
N ALA A 13 -12.07 -2.19 6.84
CA ALA A 13 -12.25 -0.95 7.59
C ALA A 13 -10.91 -0.33 7.99
N LEU A 14 -9.99 -1.13 8.52
CA LEU A 14 -8.65 -0.68 8.89
C LEU A 14 -7.86 -0.16 7.68
N SER A 15 -7.89 -0.90 6.56
CA SER A 15 -7.21 -0.49 5.33
C SER A 15 -7.72 0.85 4.81
N LEU A 16 -9.03 1.08 4.88
CA LEU A 16 -9.66 2.35 4.48
C LEU A 16 -9.28 3.48 5.43
N ILE A 17 -9.31 3.26 6.74
CA ILE A 17 -8.91 4.28 7.73
C ILE A 17 -7.46 4.70 7.49
N LEU A 18 -6.55 3.73 7.34
CA LEU A 18 -5.14 4.02 7.06
C LEU A 18 -4.96 4.71 5.70
N ALA A 19 -5.72 4.32 4.68
CA ALA A 19 -5.73 4.96 3.38
C ALA A 19 -6.22 6.43 3.44
N LEU A 20 -7.24 6.72 4.24
CA LEU A 20 -7.72 8.09 4.46
C LEU A 20 -6.61 8.96 5.06
N VAL A 21 -5.96 8.47 6.13
CA VAL A 21 -4.87 9.19 6.80
C VAL A 21 -3.70 9.41 5.83
N ALA A 22 -3.29 8.37 5.10
CA ALA A 22 -2.23 8.48 4.10
C ALA A 22 -2.61 9.45 2.97
N GLY A 23 -3.88 9.45 2.53
CA GLY A 23 -4.42 10.39 1.55
C GLY A 23 -4.34 11.83 2.02
N VAL A 24 -4.73 12.11 3.26
CA VAL A 24 -4.63 13.47 3.84
C VAL A 24 -3.20 13.95 3.90
N LEU A 25 -2.28 13.11 4.43
CA LEU A 25 -0.86 13.45 4.54
C LEU A 25 -0.23 13.68 3.17
N SER A 26 -0.52 12.81 2.20
CA SER A 26 0.02 12.93 0.85
C SER A 26 -0.55 14.11 0.07
N GLY A 27 -1.82 14.46 0.27
CA GLY A 27 -2.44 15.66 -0.32
C GLY A 27 -1.83 16.96 0.19
N GLY A 28 -1.55 17.06 1.50
CA GLY A 28 -0.95 18.25 2.10
C GLY A 28 0.55 18.44 1.83
N LEU A 29 1.26 17.38 1.45
CA LEU A 29 2.70 17.41 1.16
C LEU A 29 3.02 17.51 -0.34
N ARG A 30 2.01 17.68 -1.22
CA ARG A 30 2.25 17.70 -2.67
C ARG A 30 3.10 18.91 -3.09
N PRO A 31 4.17 18.72 -3.86
CA PRO A 31 4.88 19.82 -4.51
C PRO A 31 3.95 20.59 -5.45
N VAL A 32 3.95 21.91 -5.37
CA VAL A 32 3.07 22.78 -6.17
C VAL A 32 3.88 23.45 -7.29
N TYR A 33 3.31 23.56 -8.49
CA TYR A 33 3.91 24.36 -9.57
C TYR A 33 3.74 25.84 -9.25
N THR A 34 4.78 26.66 -9.42
CA THR A 34 4.60 28.11 -9.54
C THR A 34 4.51 28.48 -11.04
N GLY A 35 3.37 29.01 -11.45
CA GLY A 35 3.14 29.57 -12.78
C GLY A 35 3.02 31.08 -12.69
N ARG A 36 3.60 31.82 -13.63
CA ARG A 36 3.48 33.27 -13.70
C ARG A 36 2.57 33.67 -14.86
N VAL A 37 1.57 34.50 -14.59
CA VAL A 37 0.66 35.02 -15.62
C VAL A 37 1.36 36.12 -16.40
N MET A 38 1.49 35.95 -17.71
CA MET A 38 2.02 36.98 -18.61
C MET A 38 0.91 37.87 -19.18
N GLU A 39 1.32 39.04 -19.69
CA GLU A 39 0.43 40.07 -20.28
C GLU A 39 -0.44 39.58 -21.44
N ASP A 40 -0.11 38.45 -22.07
CA ASP A 40 -0.85 37.85 -23.17
C ASP A 40 -1.88 36.79 -22.72
N ALA A 41 -2.17 36.73 -21.41
CA ALA A 41 -2.98 35.70 -20.76
C ALA A 41 -2.39 34.27 -20.90
N SER A 42 -1.12 34.14 -21.27
CA SER A 42 -0.40 32.86 -21.20
C SER A 42 0.14 32.63 -19.78
N VAL A 43 0.13 31.37 -19.34
CA VAL A 43 0.73 30.95 -18.06
C VAL A 43 2.05 30.25 -18.39
N ILE A 44 3.18 30.85 -18.01
CA ILE A 44 4.48 30.19 -18.13
C ILE A 44 4.77 29.44 -16.83
N LEU A 45 4.97 28.13 -16.93
CA LEU A 45 5.47 27.28 -15.85
C LEU A 45 6.93 27.69 -15.55
N VAL A 46 7.18 28.24 -14.36
CA VAL A 46 8.54 28.69 -13.95
C VAL A 46 9.38 27.52 -13.42
N SER A 47 8.73 26.38 -13.12
CA SER A 47 9.38 25.23 -12.46
C SER A 47 9.79 24.11 -13.42
N PRO A 48 11.03 23.59 -13.33
CA PRO A 48 11.53 22.53 -14.19
C PRO A 48 11.03 21.14 -13.77
N GLY A 49 10.05 20.60 -14.51
CA GLY A 49 9.99 19.21 -15.00
C GLY A 49 9.90 17.99 -14.06
N SER A 50 10.17 18.05 -12.75
CA SER A 50 10.20 16.83 -11.89
C SER A 50 9.04 16.67 -10.91
N GLN A 51 8.22 17.71 -10.70
CA GLN A 51 7.21 17.73 -9.63
C GLN A 51 6.06 16.73 -9.85
N GLU A 52 5.70 16.48 -11.11
CA GLU A 52 4.80 15.39 -11.51
C GLU A 52 5.35 14.02 -11.09
N PHE A 53 6.64 13.79 -11.33
CA PHE A 53 7.31 12.53 -10.98
C PHE A 53 7.42 12.36 -9.46
N ASP A 54 7.77 13.42 -8.73
CA ASP A 54 7.89 13.38 -7.27
C ASP A 54 6.53 13.12 -6.60
N THR A 55 5.47 13.76 -7.10
CA THR A 55 4.10 13.51 -6.64
C THR A 55 3.70 12.06 -6.93
N TRP A 56 3.92 11.60 -8.16
CA TRP A 56 3.65 10.22 -8.59
C TRP A 56 4.39 9.19 -7.72
N LEU A 57 5.69 9.39 -7.51
CA LEU A 57 6.53 8.51 -6.70
C LEU A 57 6.10 8.51 -5.24
N GLY A 58 5.74 9.67 -4.68
CA GLY A 58 5.22 9.81 -3.33
C GLY A 58 3.93 9.00 -3.11
N MET A 59 2.99 9.05 -4.06
CA MET A 59 1.75 8.28 -3.97
C MET A 59 1.98 6.77 -4.10
N ILE A 60 2.85 6.35 -5.02
CA ILE A 60 3.20 4.93 -5.14
C ILE A 60 3.86 4.44 -3.86
N THR A 61 4.80 5.22 -3.31
CA THR A 61 5.49 4.86 -2.08
C THR A 61 4.50 4.76 -0.91
N GLY A 62 3.61 5.74 -0.74
CA GLY A 62 2.62 5.76 0.33
C GLY A 62 1.61 4.59 0.24
N SER A 63 1.05 4.36 -0.95
CA SER A 63 0.14 3.23 -1.18
C SER A 63 0.84 1.87 -1.04
N SER A 64 2.11 1.77 -1.42
CA SER A 64 2.93 0.56 -1.24
C SER A 64 3.20 0.24 0.22
N ILE A 65 3.56 1.24 1.02
CA ILE A 65 3.76 1.07 2.47
C ILE A 65 2.46 0.61 3.13
N LEU A 66 1.33 1.24 2.79
CA LEU A 66 0.02 0.85 3.29
C LEU A 66 -0.28 -0.63 2.95
N ALA A 67 -0.06 -1.02 1.69
CA ALA A 67 -0.27 -2.38 1.21
C ALA A 67 0.50 -3.42 2.03
N ILE A 68 1.79 -3.16 2.30
CA ILE A 68 2.67 -4.00 3.12
C ILE A 68 2.12 -4.10 4.55
N VAL A 69 1.76 -2.97 5.16
CA VAL A 69 1.23 -2.92 6.54
C VAL A 69 -0.07 -3.73 6.66
N VAL A 70 -1.02 -3.52 5.74
CA VAL A 70 -2.30 -4.26 5.74
C VAL A 70 -2.07 -5.75 5.56
N ALA A 71 -1.17 -6.16 4.67
CA ALA A 71 -0.82 -7.56 4.45
C ALA A 71 -0.21 -8.21 5.71
N LEU A 72 0.71 -7.54 6.38
CA LEU A 72 1.32 -8.04 7.61
C LEU A 72 0.29 -8.12 8.75
N ILE A 73 -0.57 -7.12 8.90
CA ILE A 73 -1.64 -7.14 9.91
C ILE A 73 -2.58 -8.31 9.66
N ALA A 74 -3.02 -8.52 8.42
CA ALA A 74 -3.87 -9.64 8.05
C ALA A 74 -3.20 -10.99 8.37
N PHE A 75 -1.91 -11.12 8.08
CA PHE A 75 -1.12 -12.33 8.36
C PHE A 75 -1.03 -12.62 9.88
N PHE A 76 -0.68 -11.63 10.70
CA PHE A 76 -0.47 -11.84 12.14
C PHE A 76 -1.77 -11.90 12.96
N ARG A 77 -2.81 -11.16 12.55
CA ARG A 77 -4.06 -11.06 13.33
C ARG A 77 -5.11 -12.09 12.95
N ALA A 78 -4.98 -12.75 11.80
CA ALA A 78 -5.94 -13.75 11.33
C ALA A 78 -5.29 -15.07 10.92
N PRO A 79 -4.57 -15.76 11.83
CA PRO A 79 -3.91 -17.04 11.53
C PRO A 79 -4.89 -18.13 11.07
N GLU A 80 -6.13 -18.08 11.56
CA GLU A 80 -7.21 -19.02 11.19
C GLU A 80 -7.69 -18.85 9.72
N LEU A 81 -7.35 -17.72 9.08
CA LEU A 81 -7.76 -17.39 7.72
C LEU A 81 -6.60 -17.46 6.71
N LEU A 82 -5.45 -18.02 7.12
CA LEU A 82 -4.30 -18.21 6.25
C LEU A 82 -4.69 -19.07 5.04
N GLY A 83 -4.55 -18.49 3.85
CA GLY A 83 -4.87 -19.16 2.61
C GLY A 83 -5.06 -18.21 1.43
N PRO A 84 -5.30 -18.78 0.23
CA PRO A 84 -5.41 -18.02 -1.01
C PRO A 84 -6.59 -17.04 -1.01
N ARG A 85 -7.66 -17.34 -0.27
CA ARG A 85 -8.82 -16.44 -0.14
C ARG A 85 -8.46 -15.14 0.57
N MET A 86 -7.68 -15.21 1.65
CA MET A 86 -7.24 -14.01 2.38
C MET A 86 -6.20 -13.23 1.59
N LEU A 87 -5.34 -13.91 0.84
CA LEU A 87 -4.42 -13.26 -0.10
C LEU A 87 -5.20 -12.42 -1.11
N ALA A 88 -6.18 -13.00 -1.80
CA ALA A 88 -7.02 -12.27 -2.76
C ALA A 88 -7.76 -11.09 -2.10
N TRP A 89 -8.24 -11.28 -0.85
CA TRP A 89 -8.92 -10.24 -0.10
C TRP A 89 -8.00 -9.06 0.26
N VAL A 90 -6.80 -9.34 0.74
CA VAL A 90 -5.80 -8.31 1.08
C VAL A 90 -5.37 -7.55 -0.17
N THR A 91 -5.16 -8.25 -1.30
CA THR A 91 -4.90 -7.62 -2.60
C THR A 91 -6.03 -6.66 -2.99
N PHE A 92 -7.29 -7.10 -2.83
CA PHE A 92 -8.46 -6.26 -3.12
C PHE A 92 -8.54 -5.04 -2.19
N CYS A 93 -8.34 -5.22 -0.88
CA CYS A 93 -8.32 -4.12 0.09
C CYS A 93 -7.21 -3.11 -0.22
N SER A 94 -6.03 -3.59 -0.64
CA SER A 94 -4.92 -2.73 -1.05
C SER A 94 -5.25 -1.92 -2.30
N LEU A 95 -5.94 -2.52 -3.27
CA LEU A 95 -6.38 -1.81 -4.48
C LEU A 95 -7.36 -0.68 -4.10
N LEU A 96 -8.36 -0.99 -3.26
CA LEU A 96 -9.34 0.01 -2.82
C LEU A 96 -8.70 1.12 -1.97
N GLY A 97 -7.74 0.77 -1.12
CA GLY A 97 -6.95 1.72 -0.35
C GLY A 97 -6.14 2.67 -1.25
N ALA A 98 -5.54 2.18 -2.33
CA ALA A 98 -4.83 3.01 -3.29
C ALA A 98 -5.76 4.04 -3.96
N PHE A 99 -6.95 3.62 -4.41
CA PHE A 99 -7.96 4.56 -4.94
C PHE A 99 -8.40 5.60 -3.91
N THR A 100 -8.56 5.17 -2.66
CA THR A 100 -8.95 6.07 -1.56
C THR A 100 -7.88 7.13 -1.29
N ILE A 101 -6.59 6.73 -1.26
CA ILE A 101 -5.47 7.68 -1.12
C ILE A 101 -5.52 8.72 -2.23
N VAL A 102 -5.67 8.30 -3.48
CA VAL A 102 -5.70 9.20 -4.64
C VAL A 102 -6.82 10.20 -4.51
N GLY A 103 -8.06 9.74 -4.31
CA GLY A 103 -9.23 10.62 -4.22
C GLY A 103 -9.14 11.61 -3.05
N ILE A 104 -8.72 11.15 -1.87
CA ILE A 104 -8.58 12.05 -0.70
C ILE A 104 -7.43 13.02 -0.86
N SER A 105 -6.29 12.56 -1.40
CA SER A 105 -5.14 13.44 -1.63
C SER A 105 -5.46 14.57 -2.60
N ASP A 106 -6.31 14.31 -3.59
CA ASP A 106 -6.78 15.32 -4.55
C ASP A 106 -7.71 16.34 -3.89
N VAL A 107 -8.70 15.88 -3.12
CA VAL A 107 -9.59 16.74 -2.34
C VAL A 107 -8.79 17.63 -1.38
N VAL A 108 -7.82 17.07 -0.67
CA VAL A 108 -6.99 17.82 0.27
C VAL A 108 -6.09 18.81 -0.46
N ALA A 109 -5.47 18.43 -1.58
CA ALA A 109 -4.64 19.34 -2.37
C ALA A 109 -5.45 20.55 -2.87
N HIS A 110 -6.69 20.35 -3.32
CA HIS A 110 -7.59 21.44 -3.73
C HIS A 110 -8.01 22.35 -2.57
N LEU A 111 -8.13 21.82 -1.35
CA LEU A 111 -8.46 22.61 -0.16
C LEU A 111 -7.26 23.41 0.35
N VAL A 112 -6.05 22.85 0.27
CA VAL A 112 -4.82 23.49 0.76
C VAL A 112 -4.27 24.52 -0.23
N HIS A 113 -4.43 24.28 -1.53
CA HIS A 113 -4.01 25.17 -2.61
C HIS A 113 -5.22 25.58 -3.47
N PRO A 114 -6.09 26.48 -2.96
CA PRO A 114 -7.23 26.96 -3.73
C PRO A 114 -6.74 27.71 -4.97
N VAL A 115 -7.17 27.27 -6.15
CA VAL A 115 -6.94 27.99 -7.41
C VAL A 115 -7.82 29.24 -7.38
N PRO A 116 -7.26 30.46 -7.51
CA PRO A 116 -8.07 31.68 -7.57
C PRO A 116 -8.98 31.66 -8.79
N ALA A 117 -10.20 32.18 -8.61
CA ALA A 117 -11.18 32.27 -9.68
C ALA A 117 -10.65 33.15 -10.83
N GLY A 118 -11.05 32.83 -12.08
CA GLY A 118 -10.59 33.49 -13.31
C GLY A 118 -10.63 35.03 -13.29
N ASP A 119 -11.54 35.60 -12.51
CA ASP A 119 -11.77 37.04 -12.39
C ASP A 119 -10.82 37.73 -11.38
N ALA A 120 -9.99 36.97 -10.68
CA ALA A 120 -9.01 37.44 -9.69
C ALA A 120 -7.56 37.38 -10.18
N LEU A 121 -7.30 36.95 -11.43
CA LEU A 121 -5.94 36.90 -11.98
C LEU A 121 -5.47 38.28 -12.42
N GLU A 122 -4.67 38.94 -11.58
CA GLU A 122 -3.91 40.14 -11.99
C GLU A 122 -2.65 39.73 -12.77
N ILE A 123 -2.38 40.47 -13.85
CA ILE A 123 -1.22 40.26 -14.71
C ILE A 123 0.07 40.46 -13.88
N GLY A 124 0.93 39.43 -13.83
CA GLY A 124 2.18 39.44 -13.09
C GLY A 124 2.19 38.67 -11.77
N GLU A 125 1.05 38.14 -11.31
CA GLU A 125 0.93 37.35 -10.07
C GLU A 125 1.39 35.89 -10.29
N GLU A 126 2.06 35.31 -9.28
CA GLU A 126 2.51 33.91 -9.28
C GLU A 126 1.43 33.03 -8.67
N TYR A 127 0.96 32.03 -9.42
CA TYR A 127 -0.05 31.08 -8.95
C TYR A 127 0.49 29.67 -8.80
N ALA A 128 0.05 29.04 -7.71
CA ALA A 128 0.44 27.70 -7.35
C ALA A 128 -0.57 26.69 -7.95
N PHE A 129 -0.21 25.90 -8.97
CA PHE A 129 -1.11 24.89 -9.57
C PHE A 129 -0.68 23.47 -9.20
N VAL A 130 -1.65 22.61 -8.88
CA VAL A 130 -1.38 21.19 -8.56
C VAL A 130 -1.56 20.34 -9.82
N PRO A 131 -0.56 19.55 -10.25
CA PRO A 131 -0.71 18.65 -11.38
C PRO A 131 -1.83 17.64 -11.17
N GLN A 132 -2.63 17.40 -12.21
CA GLN A 132 -3.54 16.27 -12.23
C GLN A 132 -2.73 14.98 -12.23
N VAL A 133 -2.96 14.15 -11.22
CA VAL A 133 -2.31 12.84 -11.13
C VAL A 133 -3.01 11.89 -12.08
N THR A 134 -2.32 11.53 -13.15
CA THR A 134 -2.75 10.44 -14.01
C THR A 134 -2.35 9.11 -13.38
N LEU A 135 -3.35 8.42 -12.84
CA LEU A 135 -3.22 7.10 -12.25
C LEU A 135 -2.99 6.05 -13.35
N HIS A 136 -1.77 6.02 -13.88
CA HIS A 136 -1.33 5.02 -14.87
C HIS A 136 -1.10 3.65 -14.20
N TRP A 137 -0.14 2.87 -14.69
CA TRP A 137 0.27 1.57 -14.16
C TRP A 137 0.77 1.59 -12.70
N GLY A 138 0.93 2.75 -12.06
CA GLY A 138 1.31 2.84 -10.65
C GLY A 138 0.30 2.18 -9.69
N VAL A 139 -0.98 2.12 -10.08
CA VAL A 139 -2.05 1.56 -9.24
C VAL A 139 -1.91 0.06 -8.98
N VAL A 140 -1.20 -0.67 -9.84
CA VAL A 140 -1.00 -2.12 -9.66
C VAL A 140 0.19 -2.47 -8.76
N ILE A 141 1.07 -1.51 -8.46
CA ILE A 141 2.25 -1.75 -7.61
C ILE A 141 1.83 -2.09 -6.18
N ALA A 142 0.92 -1.30 -5.60
CA ALA A 142 0.41 -1.53 -4.25
C ALA A 142 -0.23 -2.93 -4.07
N PRO A 143 -1.22 -3.36 -4.87
CA PRO A 143 -1.81 -4.69 -4.73
C PRO A 143 -0.80 -5.82 -5.02
N TYR A 144 0.17 -5.60 -5.92
CA TYR A 144 1.25 -6.56 -6.15
C TYR A 144 2.15 -6.72 -4.92
N LEU A 145 2.53 -5.63 -4.27
CA LEU A 145 3.31 -5.67 -3.04
C LEU A 145 2.53 -6.27 -1.87
N ALA A 146 1.22 -6.01 -1.78
CA ALA A 146 0.35 -6.67 -0.79
C ALA A 146 0.39 -8.19 -0.98
N LEU A 147 0.24 -8.64 -2.23
CA LEU A 147 0.25 -10.04 -2.61
C LEU A 147 1.59 -10.71 -2.30
N LEU A 148 2.70 -10.10 -2.73
CA LEU A 148 4.06 -10.60 -2.48
C LEU A 148 4.35 -10.67 -0.97
N THR A 149 4.03 -9.62 -0.22
CA THR A 149 4.28 -9.55 1.22
C THR A 149 3.52 -10.64 1.95
N TYR A 150 2.22 -10.77 1.67
CA TYR A 150 1.38 -11.78 2.30
C TYR A 150 1.85 -13.19 1.94
N TRP A 151 2.16 -13.43 0.67
CA TRP A 151 2.65 -14.73 0.19
C TRP A 151 4.00 -15.09 0.83
N SER A 152 4.97 -14.18 0.84
CA SER A 152 6.27 -14.38 1.47
C SER A 152 6.15 -14.66 2.96
N ALA A 153 5.31 -13.91 3.68
CA ALA A 153 5.05 -14.17 5.11
C ALA A 153 4.44 -15.56 5.33
N ALA A 154 3.47 -15.96 4.50
CA ALA A 154 2.83 -17.27 4.56
C ALA A 154 3.77 -18.44 4.23
N VAL A 155 4.77 -18.24 3.38
CA VAL A 155 5.75 -19.28 3.04
C VAL A 155 6.87 -19.35 4.08
N LEU A 156 7.42 -18.21 4.50
CA LEU A 156 8.64 -18.16 5.33
C LEU A 156 8.36 -18.33 6.83
N ILE A 157 7.21 -17.85 7.33
CA ILE A 157 6.95 -17.70 8.77
C ILE A 157 5.94 -18.73 9.29
N ARG A 158 5.55 -19.75 8.49
CA ARG A 158 4.50 -20.74 8.85
C ARG A 158 4.54 -21.12 10.34
N PRO A 159 3.58 -20.67 11.17
CA PRO A 159 3.54 -21.05 12.57
C PRO A 159 3.14 -22.53 12.64
N GLY A 160 4.04 -23.40 13.13
CA GLY A 160 3.69 -24.78 13.49
C GLY A 160 4.42 -25.93 12.77
N ARG A 161 5.56 -25.73 12.11
CA ARG A 161 6.40 -26.87 11.72
C ARG A 161 7.22 -27.32 12.93
N SER A 162 6.74 -28.32 13.67
CA SER A 162 7.58 -29.08 14.58
C SER A 162 8.74 -29.68 13.77
N PRO A 163 9.99 -29.68 14.29
CA PRO A 163 11.06 -30.44 13.66
C PRO A 163 10.59 -31.89 13.55
N VAL A 164 10.68 -32.45 12.35
CA VAL A 164 10.46 -33.89 12.13
C VAL A 164 11.46 -34.60 13.05
N PRO A 165 11.03 -35.45 14.00
CA PRO A 165 11.97 -36.31 14.71
C PRO A 165 12.68 -37.12 13.63
N GLU A 166 14.01 -37.04 13.56
CA GLU A 166 14.77 -37.99 12.75
C GLU A 166 14.35 -39.38 13.21
N GLU A 167 13.58 -40.06 12.37
CA GLU A 167 13.23 -41.46 12.54
C GLU A 167 14.57 -42.19 12.46
N GLY A 168 15.13 -42.44 13.64
CA GLY A 168 16.37 -43.18 13.79
C GLY A 168 16.20 -44.48 13.04
N THR A 169 16.88 -44.57 11.89
CA THR A 169 17.20 -45.82 11.21
C THR A 169 17.95 -46.68 12.20
N GLY A 170 17.18 -47.42 13.01
CA GLY A 170 17.68 -48.46 13.87
C GLY A 170 18.21 -49.56 12.98
N ASP A 171 19.52 -49.56 12.77
CA ASP A 171 20.22 -50.75 12.30
C ASP A 171 19.82 -51.93 13.18
N PRO A 172 19.48 -53.09 12.61
CA PRO A 172 19.17 -54.27 13.39
C PRO A 172 20.42 -54.67 14.19
N VAL A 173 20.32 -54.57 15.52
CA VAL A 173 21.34 -55.06 16.45
C VAL A 173 21.57 -56.56 16.18
N PRO A 174 22.79 -57.01 15.85
CA PRO A 174 23.04 -58.43 15.63
C PRO A 174 22.92 -59.17 16.96
N THR A 175 21.90 -60.01 17.08
CA THR A 175 21.78 -60.96 18.20
C THR A 175 22.90 -61.98 18.11
N ILE A 176 23.87 -61.93 19.04
CA ILE A 176 24.89 -62.97 19.18
C ILE A 176 24.24 -64.20 19.84
N PRO A 177 24.26 -65.38 19.19
CA PRO A 177 23.72 -66.59 19.77
C PRO A 177 24.73 -67.17 20.76
N GLY A 178 24.34 -67.27 22.02
CA GLY A 178 25.04 -68.06 23.03
C GLY A 178 25.66 -67.26 24.17
N SER A 179 24.88 -67.05 25.23
CA SER A 179 25.42 -67.25 26.58
C SER A 179 24.28 -67.75 27.46
N ALA A 180 24.21 -69.08 27.57
CA ALA A 180 23.61 -69.74 28.70
C ALA A 180 24.55 -69.56 29.89
N VAL A 181 24.04 -69.08 31.03
CA VAL A 181 24.17 -69.67 32.37
C VAL A 181 22.97 -69.22 33.19
#